data_AF-X0YVV3-F1
#
_entry.id   AF-X0YVV3-F1
#
_cell.length_a   1.000
_cell.length_b   1.000
_cell.length_c   1.000
_cell.angle_alpha   90.00
_cell.angle_beta   90.00
_cell.angle_gamma   90.00
#
_symmetry.space_group_name_H-M   'P 1'
#
loop_
_entity.id
_entity.type
_entity.pdbx_description
1 polymer ?
#
loop_
_entity_poly.entity_id
_entity_poly.type
_entity_poly.pdbx_seq_one_letter_code
_entity_poly.pdbx_strand_id
1 'polypeptide(L)' 'KSPRNGGKKVATIRITRAPYQERILDMPDDHFEREGGRFLWPGGITEFKIMMGLDKVSWVIEFELVEVK' A
#
# COMPACT_ATOMS: atom_id res chain seq x y z
N LYS A 1 -17.58 18.72 -2.54
CA LYS A 1 -16.12 18.87 -2.77
C LYS A 1 -15.38 18.39 -1.53
N SER A 2 -14.59 17.31 -1.60
CA SER A 2 -13.38 17.18 -0.78
C SER A 2 -12.45 16.09 -1.32
N PRO A 3 -11.48 16.52 -2.11
CA PRO A 3 -10.07 16.27 -1.88
C PRO A 3 -9.48 17.61 -1.45
N ARG A 4 -8.99 17.68 -0.21
CA ARG A 4 -8.78 18.94 0.52
C ARG A 4 -7.89 19.96 -0.22
N ASN A 5 -7.10 19.55 -1.20
CA ASN A 5 -6.15 20.37 -1.96
C ASN A 5 -6.32 20.25 -3.50
N GLY A 6 -7.54 20.32 -4.03
CA GLY A 6 -7.77 20.37 -5.49
C GLY A 6 -7.59 19.03 -6.23
N GLY A 7 -7.57 17.91 -5.51
CA GLY A 7 -7.57 16.59 -6.15
C GLY A 7 -8.81 16.35 -7.02
N LYS A 8 -8.73 15.36 -7.91
CA LYS A 8 -9.89 14.83 -8.64
C LYS A 8 -10.20 13.44 -8.08
N LYS A 9 -11.47 13.15 -7.80
CA LYS A 9 -11.87 11.77 -7.46
C LYS A 9 -11.70 10.92 -8.72
N VAL A 10 -10.82 9.93 -8.67
CA VAL A 10 -10.55 8.99 -9.79
C VAL A 10 -11.15 7.60 -9.57
N ALA A 11 -11.37 7.21 -8.31
CA ALA A 11 -11.91 5.90 -7.98
C ALA A 11 -12.64 5.91 -6.62
N THR A 12 -13.41 4.84 -6.38
CA THR A 12 -13.94 4.44 -5.07
C THR A 12 -13.35 3.07 -4.73
N ILE A 13 -12.83 2.91 -3.51
CA ILE A 13 -12.32 1.64 -2.99
C ILE A 13 -13.11 1.20 -1.77
N ARG A 14 -13.14 -0.12 -1.50
CA ARG A 14 -13.72 -0.72 -0.30
C ARG A 14 -12.64 -1.47 0.46
N ILE A 15 -12.50 -1.17 1.76
CA ILE A 15 -11.61 -1.92 2.65
C ILE A 15 -12.18 -3.33 2.82
N THR A 16 -11.37 -4.35 2.54
CA THR A 16 -11.79 -5.76 2.57
C THR A 16 -11.46 -6.45 3.88
N ARG A 17 -10.57 -5.88 4.68
CA ARG A 17 -10.13 -6.40 5.98
C ARG A 17 -9.92 -5.27 6.97
N ALA A 18 -10.16 -5.52 8.26
CA ALA A 18 -9.79 -4.57 9.30
C ALA A 18 -8.28 -4.23 9.21
N PRO A 19 -7.90 -2.95 9.16
CA PRO A 19 -6.49 -2.55 9.16
C PRO A 19 -5.75 -3.15 10.35
N TYR A 20 -4.52 -3.58 10.12
CA TYR A 20 -3.69 -4.19 11.14
C TYR A 20 -2.24 -3.72 11.02
N GLN A 21 -1.46 -3.96 12.07
CA GLN A 21 -0.06 -3.58 12.12
C GLN A 21 0.82 -4.79 11.80
N GLU A 22 1.86 -4.56 11.00
CA GLU A 22 2.83 -5.56 10.59
C GLU A 22 4.23 -4.95 10.58
N ARG A 23 5.25 -5.75 10.91
CA ARG A 23 6.64 -5.29 10.76
C ARG A 23 7.02 -5.29 9.29
N ILE A 24 7.76 -4.28 8.85
CA ILE A 24 8.24 -4.18 7.46
C ILE A 24 9.07 -5.41 7.07
N LEU A 25 9.91 -5.92 7.98
CA LEU A 25 10.67 -7.15 7.76
C LEU A 25 9.76 -8.35 7.46
N ASP A 26 8.66 -8.48 8.23
CA ASP A 26 7.73 -9.60 8.21
C ASP A 26 6.62 -9.47 7.15
N MET A 27 6.56 -8.31 6.46
CA MET A 27 5.59 -8.08 5.39
C MET A 27 5.75 -9.13 4.27
N PRO A 28 4.68 -9.86 3.91
CA PRO A 28 4.72 -10.83 2.83
C PRO A 28 5.07 -10.20 1.48
N ASP A 29 5.81 -10.93 0.65
CA ASP A 29 6.24 -10.42 -0.66
C ASP A 29 5.07 -10.09 -1.59
N ASP A 30 3.98 -10.87 -1.50
CA ASP A 30 2.76 -10.64 -2.26
C ASP A 30 2.12 -9.28 -1.98
N HIS A 31 2.25 -8.73 -0.77
CA HIS A 31 1.70 -7.40 -0.49
C HIS A 31 2.43 -6.31 -1.26
N PHE A 32 3.77 -6.42 -1.35
CA PHE A 32 4.56 -5.53 -2.17
C PHE A 32 4.15 -5.61 -3.64
N GLU A 33 3.94 -6.82 -4.18
CA GLU A 33 3.49 -6.97 -5.57
C GLU A 33 2.08 -6.42 -5.81
N ARG A 34 1.12 -6.71 -4.91
CA ARG A 34 -0.27 -6.23 -4.99
C ARG A 34 -0.39 -4.71 -4.93
N GLU A 35 0.53 -4.04 -4.23
CA GLU A 35 0.60 -2.57 -4.19
C GLU A 35 1.26 -1.96 -5.45
N GLY A 36 1.74 -2.79 -6.39
CA GLY A 36 2.48 -2.35 -7.57
C GLY A 36 3.96 -2.14 -7.30
N GLY A 37 4.51 -2.79 -6.27
CA GLY A 37 5.87 -2.63 -5.78
C GLY A 37 6.94 -2.80 -6.86
N ARG A 38 6.85 -3.79 -7.75
CA ARG A 38 7.81 -3.92 -8.86
C ARG A 38 7.78 -2.76 -9.84
N PHE A 39 6.61 -2.18 -10.06
CA PHE A 39 6.45 -1.04 -10.95
C PHE A 39 6.97 0.26 -10.31
N LEU A 40 6.71 0.44 -9.01
CA LEU A 40 7.09 1.64 -8.26
C LEU A 40 8.54 1.58 -7.74
N TRP A 41 9.05 0.39 -7.45
CA TRP A 41 10.38 0.11 -6.91
C TRP A 41 11.05 -1.02 -7.71
N PRO A 42 11.74 -0.68 -8.82
CA PRO A 42 12.44 -1.65 -9.66
C PRO A 42 13.52 -2.47 -8.92
N GLY A 43 14.04 -1.93 -7.81
CA GLY A 43 15.00 -2.60 -6.92
C GLY A 43 14.42 -3.78 -6.13
N GLY A 44 13.11 -3.97 -6.16
CA GLY A 44 12.41 -5.09 -5.52
C GLY A 44 12.20 -4.90 -4.02
N ILE A 45 11.56 -5.90 -3.41
CA ILE A 45 11.05 -5.79 -2.05
C ILE A 45 12.15 -5.65 -0.99
N THR A 46 13.30 -6.31 -1.16
CA THR A 46 14.40 -6.26 -0.18
C THR A 46 14.94 -4.85 -0.02
N GLU A 47 15.16 -4.15 -1.13
CA GLU A 47 15.63 -2.76 -1.11
C GLU A 47 14.56 -1.83 -0.51
N PHE A 48 13.30 -2.05 -0.87
CA PHE A 48 12.17 -1.33 -0.28
C PHE A 48 12.11 -1.52 1.25
N LYS A 49 12.25 -2.75 1.75
CA LYS A 49 12.25 -3.07 3.19
C LYS A 49 13.40 -2.37 3.93
N ILE A 50 14.60 -2.37 3.34
CA ILE A 50 15.77 -1.68 3.91
C ILE A 50 15.52 -0.18 4.00
N MET A 51 15.05 0.44 2.91
CA MET A 51 14.76 1.87 2.86
C MET A 51 13.68 2.28 3.88
N MET A 52 12.63 1.47 4.04
CA MET A 52 11.54 1.74 4.97
C MET A 52 11.93 1.52 6.44
N GLY A 53 13.05 0.84 6.69
CA GLY A 53 13.53 0.42 8.00
C GLY A 53 12.95 -0.94 8.40
N LEU A 54 13.82 -1.93 8.56
CA LEU A 54 13.43 -3.33 8.80
C LEU A 54 12.56 -3.51 10.06
N ASP A 55 12.89 -2.82 11.15
CA ASP A 55 12.17 -2.92 12.42
C ASP A 55 10.93 -2.03 12.51
N LYS A 56 10.63 -1.26 11.44
CA LYS A 56 9.48 -0.36 11.43
C LYS A 56 8.19 -1.17 11.43
N VAL A 57 7.26 -0.80 12.29
CA VAL A 57 5.88 -1.29 12.26
C VAL A 57 5.04 -0.35 11.40
N SER A 58 4.33 -0.90 10.42
CA SER A 58 3.48 -0.17 9.48
C SER A 58 2.04 -0.69 9.55
N TRP A 59 1.09 0.18 9.22
CA TRP A 59 -0.31 -0.23 9.03
C TRP A 59 -0.50 -0.81 7.64
N VAL A 60 -1.06 -2.01 7.56
CA VAL A 60 -1.45 -2.69 6.33
C VAL A 60 -2.95 -2.47 6.10
N ILE A 61 -3.30 -2.03 4.89
CA ILE A 61 -4.69 -1.78 4.49
C ILE A 61 -4.99 -2.57 3.23
N GLU A 62 -5.84 -3.58 3.35
CA GLU A 62 -6.32 -4.35 2.21
C GLU A 62 -7.64 -3.76 1.70
N PHE A 63 -7.73 -3.54 0.39
CA PHE A 63 -8.90 -2.98 -0.26
C PHE A 63 -9.12 -3.57 -1.66
N GLU A 64 -10.31 -3.35 -2.18
CA GLU A 64 -10.67 -3.63 -3.57
C GLU A 64 -11.20 -2.37 -4.26
N LEU A 65 -11.05 -2.33 -5.59
CA LEU A 65 -11.62 -1.29 -6.43
C LEU A 65 -13.12 -1.56 -6.62
N VAL A 66 -13.94 -0.54 -6.35
CA VAL A 66 -15.41 -0.62 -6.51
C VAL A 66 -15.86 0.07 -7.79
N GLU A 67 -15.30 1.26 -8.08
CA GLU A 67 -15.76 2.11 -9.17
C GLU A 67 -14.62 3.00 -9.67
N VAL A 68 -14.51 3.21 -10.98
CA VAL A 68 -13.62 4.17 -11.64
C VAL A 68 -14.47 5.31 -12.23
N LYS A 69 -13.97 6.55 -12.15
CA LYS A 69 -14.65 7.76 -12.64
C LYS A 69 -14.13 8.28 -13.97
#